data_AF-A0A1L7RPV3-F1
#
_entry.id   AF-A0A1L7RPV3-F1
#
_cell.length_a   1.000
_cell.length_b   1.000
_cell.length_c   1.000
_cell.angle_alpha   90.00
_cell.angle_beta   90.00
_cell.angle_gamma   90.00
#
_symmetry.space_group_name_H-M   'P 1'
#
loop_
_entity.id
_entity.type
_entity.pdbx_description
1 polymer ?
#
loop_
_entity_poly.entity_id
_entity_poly.type
_entity_poly.pdbx_seq_one_letter_code
_entity_poly.pdbx_strand_id
1 'polypeptide(L)'
;MPRPPYGQPYYPQARPRPTGAHAWYMGLFVFVLIPGLGSIVAAIVMIAVGHTCRRDPEPARTNGTAAASWGVNYLLATILFLGGFFVEMIVLPPDDLSGFLPSVPYVTWLIISLFHVIICIAFGVRASRGKVVPFRGIPFIR
;
A
#
# COMPACT_ATOMS: atom_id res chain seq x y z
N MET A 1 7.07 -60.24 -15.36
CA MET A 1 6.51 -58.95 -14.90
C MET A 1 7.46 -57.84 -15.34
N PRO A 2 7.02 -56.82 -16.11
CA PRO A 2 7.86 -55.68 -16.47
C PRO A 2 8.20 -54.86 -15.21
N ARG A 3 9.46 -54.44 -15.04
CA ARG A 3 9.87 -53.58 -13.92
C ARG A 3 9.29 -52.16 -14.11
N PRO A 4 8.79 -51.51 -13.05
CA PRO A 4 8.28 -50.15 -13.16
C PRO A 4 9.41 -49.17 -13.57
N PRO A 5 9.09 -48.10 -14.34
CA PRO A 5 10.09 -47.14 -14.80
C PRO A 5 10.73 -46.45 -13.59
N TYR A 6 12.06 -46.35 -13.61
CA TYR A 6 12.86 -45.64 -12.61
C TYR A 6 12.27 -44.26 -12.34
N GLY A 7 11.97 -43.98 -11.06
CA GLY A 7 11.38 -42.73 -10.62
C GLY A 7 12.23 -41.54 -11.05
N GLN A 8 11.60 -40.58 -11.73
CA GLN A 8 12.21 -39.29 -12.05
C GLN A 8 12.71 -38.62 -10.76
N PRO A 9 13.93 -38.06 -10.73
CA PRO A 9 14.40 -37.29 -9.59
C PRO A 9 13.45 -36.12 -9.32
N TYR A 10 12.84 -36.11 -8.14
CA TYR A 10 12.06 -34.97 -7.67
C TYR A 10 13.03 -33.83 -7.37
N TYR A 11 13.12 -32.85 -8.29
CA TYR A 11 13.77 -31.58 -8.00
C TYR A 11 12.79 -30.73 -7.20
N PRO A 12 13.07 -30.40 -5.93
CA PRO A 12 12.23 -29.48 -5.20
C PRO A 12 12.25 -28.13 -5.94
N GLN A 13 11.09 -27.68 -6.41
CA GLN A 13 10.94 -26.33 -6.94
C GLN A 13 11.40 -25.34 -5.86
N ALA A 14 12.42 -24.54 -6.18
CA ALA A 14 12.88 -23.47 -5.31
C ALA A 14 11.72 -22.49 -5.10
N ARG A 15 11.13 -22.50 -3.89
CA ARG A 15 10.04 -21.60 -3.55
C ARG A 15 10.56 -20.16 -3.62
N PRO A 16 9.88 -19.23 -4.32
CA PRO A 16 10.32 -17.84 -4.39
C PRO A 16 10.54 -17.28 -2.99
N ARG A 17 11.71 -16.65 -2.76
CA ARG A 17 12.01 -16.05 -1.47
C ARG A 17 10.98 -14.96 -1.16
N PRO A 18 10.39 -14.92 0.05
CA PRO A 18 9.53 -13.83 0.45
C PRO A 18 10.26 -12.49 0.28
N THR A 19 9.65 -11.55 -0.43
CA THR A 19 10.23 -10.23 -0.73
C THR A 19 9.55 -9.06 -0.04
N GLY A 20 8.33 -9.25 0.48
CA GLY A 20 7.48 -8.18 1.02
C GLY A 20 6.86 -7.27 -0.05
N ALA A 21 7.02 -7.57 -1.34
CA ALA A 21 6.51 -6.73 -2.44
C ALA A 21 4.98 -6.67 -2.49
N HIS A 22 4.31 -7.77 -2.14
CA HIS A 22 2.86 -7.87 -2.15
C HIS A 22 2.21 -6.82 -1.23
N ALA A 23 2.80 -6.51 -0.07
CA ALA A 23 2.32 -5.45 0.82
C ALA A 23 2.29 -4.08 0.15
N TRP A 24 3.27 -3.76 -0.70
CA TRP A 24 3.29 -2.50 -1.46
C TRP A 24 2.21 -2.45 -2.54
N TYR A 25 1.99 -3.56 -3.25
CA TYR A 25 0.96 -3.64 -4.27
C TYR A 25 -0.46 -3.59 -3.69
N MET A 26 -0.66 -3.94 -2.41
CA MET A 26 -1.94 -3.73 -1.74
C MET A 26 -2.35 -2.25 -1.68
N GLY A 27 -1.41 -1.31 -1.72
CA GLY A 27 -1.74 0.12 -1.82
C GLY A 27 -2.41 0.51 -3.15
N LEU A 28 -2.29 -0.33 -4.20
CA LEU A 28 -2.95 -0.08 -5.49
C LEU A 28 -4.45 -0.39 -5.48
N PHE A 29 -4.98 -0.97 -4.40
CA PHE A 29 -6.42 -1.07 -4.19
C PHE A 29 -7.12 0.30 -4.11
N VAL A 30 -6.36 1.39 -4.06
CA VAL A 30 -6.86 2.76 -4.14
C VAL A 30 -7.73 2.99 -5.38
N PHE A 31 -7.49 2.24 -6.46
CA PHE A 31 -8.23 2.34 -7.72
C PHE A 31 -9.51 1.49 -7.80
N VAL A 32 -9.75 0.59 -6.84
CA VAL A 32 -10.83 -0.41 -6.95
C VAL A 32 -12.20 0.16 -6.57
N LEU A 33 -12.23 1.18 -5.71
CA LEU A 33 -13.45 1.79 -5.19
C LEU A 33 -13.52 3.27 -5.54
N ILE A 34 -14.62 3.92 -5.17
CA ILE A 34 -14.76 5.37 -5.30
C ILE A 34 -13.60 6.10 -4.59
N PRO A 35 -13.14 7.25 -5.12
CA PRO A 35 -12.12 8.07 -4.49
C PRO A 35 -12.43 8.32 -3.01
N GLY A 36 -11.41 8.22 -2.14
CA GLY A 36 -11.58 8.31 -0.68
C GLY A 36 -11.81 6.95 -0.03
N LEU A 37 -12.87 6.23 -0.42
CA LEU A 37 -13.13 4.88 0.12
C LEU A 37 -12.03 3.90 -0.33
N GLY A 38 -11.62 3.97 -1.60
CA GLY A 38 -10.50 3.18 -2.12
C GLY A 38 -9.21 3.44 -1.34
N SER A 39 -8.93 4.70 -1.00
CA SER A 39 -7.74 5.08 -0.21
C SER A 39 -7.74 4.47 1.19
N ILE A 40 -8.89 4.48 1.87
CA ILE A 40 -9.04 3.88 3.20
C ILE A 40 -8.82 2.37 3.12
N VAL A 41 -9.50 1.70 2.18
CA VAL A 41 -9.38 0.24 2.02
C VAL A 41 -7.96 -0.15 1.65
N ALA A 42 -7.33 0.55 0.70
CA ALA A 42 -5.95 0.31 0.30
C ALA A 42 -4.98 0.44 1.48
N ALA A 43 -5.13 1.50 2.29
CA ALA A 43 -4.30 1.70 3.46
C ALA A 43 -4.48 0.57 4.49
N ILE A 44 -5.72 0.17 4.79
CA ILE A 44 -6.03 -0.91 5.74
C ILE A 44 -5.45 -2.24 5.27
N VAL A 45 -5.67 -2.61 4.01
CA VAL A 45 -5.15 -3.87 3.45
C VAL A 45 -3.62 -3.85 3.41
N MET A 46 -3.02 -2.73 3.02
CA MET A 46 -1.56 -2.54 3.06
C MET A 46 -0.97 -2.69 4.47
N ILE A 47 -1.64 -2.14 5.49
CA ILE A 47 -1.25 -2.30 6.90
C ILE A 47 -1.35 -3.76 7.33
N ALA A 48 -2.49 -4.41 7.08
CA ALA A 48 -2.75 -5.79 7.48
C ALA A 48 -1.72 -6.74 6.85
N VAL A 49 -1.51 -6.62 5.54
CA VAL A 49 -0.57 -7.46 4.80
C VAL A 49 0.87 -7.17 5.22
N GLY A 50 1.28 -5.90 5.32
CA GLY A 50 2.62 -5.56 5.80
C GLY A 50 2.90 -6.04 7.23
N HIS A 51 1.87 -6.12 8.08
CA HIS A 51 1.98 -6.71 9.42
C HIS A 51 2.24 -8.23 9.39
N THR A 52 1.65 -8.96 8.44
CA THR A 52 1.92 -10.41 8.28
C THR A 52 3.39 -10.69 7.93
N CYS A 53 4.06 -9.77 7.23
CA CYS A 53 5.48 -9.90 6.90
C CYS A 53 6.43 -9.76 8.10
N ARG A 54 5.96 -9.38 9.30
CA ARG A 54 6.84 -9.17 10.47
C ARG A 54 7.61 -10.41 10.90
N ARG A 55 7.11 -11.59 10.56
CA ARG A 55 7.72 -12.89 10.87
C ARG A 55 8.53 -13.47 9.71
N ASP A 56 8.55 -12.80 8.55
CA ASP A 56 9.26 -13.29 7.38
C ASP A 56 10.78 -13.07 7.50
N PRO A 57 11.61 -13.84 6.78
CA PRO A 57 13.04 -13.57 6.68
C PRO A 57 13.29 -12.24 5.96
N GLU A 58 14.44 -11.61 6.25
CA GLU A 58 14.89 -10.47 5.45
C GLU A 58 15.05 -10.87 3.98
N PRO A 59 14.69 -10.02 3.00
CA PRO A 59 14.30 -8.60 3.13
C PRO A 59 12.78 -8.37 3.33
N ALA A 60 11.96 -9.43 3.36
CA ALA A 60 10.50 -9.29 3.39
C ALA A 60 9.99 -8.58 4.64
N ARG A 61 10.56 -8.89 5.80
CA ARG A 61 10.20 -8.21 7.05
C ARG A 61 10.37 -6.71 6.95
N THR A 62 11.56 -6.28 6.56
CA THR A 62 11.89 -4.86 6.42
C THR A 62 11.01 -4.14 5.40
N ASN A 63 10.71 -4.81 4.27
CA ASN A 63 9.87 -4.24 3.22
C ASN A 63 8.38 -4.20 3.61
N GLY A 64 7.89 -5.22 4.32
CA GLY A 64 6.51 -5.30 4.76
C GLY A 64 6.20 -4.35 5.91
N THR A 65 7.09 -4.20 6.90
CA THR A 65 6.92 -3.22 7.99
C THR A 65 7.01 -1.78 7.48
N ALA A 66 7.85 -1.55 6.47
CA ALA A 66 7.90 -0.28 5.74
C ALA A 66 6.57 0.03 5.04
N ALA A 67 6.02 -0.94 4.31
CA ALA A 67 4.73 -0.80 3.65
C ALA A 67 3.61 -0.52 4.65
N ALA A 68 3.56 -1.27 5.75
CA ALA A 68 2.55 -1.06 6.78
C ALA A 68 2.67 0.33 7.44
N SER A 69 3.89 0.78 7.76
CA SER A 69 4.11 2.12 8.30
C SER A 69 3.66 3.19 7.31
N TRP A 70 3.99 3.07 6.03
CA TRP A 70 3.50 3.98 4.98
C TRP A 70 1.97 3.96 4.87
N GLY A 71 1.34 2.79 4.93
CA GLY A 71 -0.11 2.64 4.95
C GLY A 71 -0.76 3.42 6.10
N VAL A 72 -0.18 3.38 7.30
CA VAL A 72 -0.66 4.21 8.44
C VAL A 72 -0.53 5.70 8.13
N ASN A 73 0.62 6.15 7.63
CA ASN A 73 0.81 7.55 7.24
C ASN A 73 -0.24 7.99 6.20
N TYR A 74 -0.49 7.17 5.19
CA TYR A 74 -1.46 7.46 4.14
C TYR A 74 -2.91 7.46 4.65
N LEU A 75 -3.26 6.55 5.57
CA LEU A 75 -4.57 6.54 6.22
C LEU A 75 -4.81 7.82 7.02
N LEU A 76 -3.83 8.22 7.84
CA LEU A 76 -3.90 9.45 8.62
C LEU A 76 -4.05 10.68 7.73
N ALA A 77 -3.26 10.77 6.66
CA ALA A 77 -3.38 11.86 5.69
C ALA A 77 -4.75 11.85 5.01
N THR A 78 -5.26 10.67 4.62
CA THR A 78 -6.59 10.54 4.01
C THR A 78 -7.69 11.03 4.95
N ILE A 79 -7.68 10.60 6.21
CA ILE A 79 -8.67 11.05 7.20
C ILE A 79 -8.57 12.56 7.43
N LEU A 80 -7.36 13.10 7.57
CA LEU A 80 -7.15 14.52 7.83
C LEU A 80 -7.65 15.40 6.68
N PHE A 81 -7.20 15.13 5.44
CA PHE A 81 -7.51 16.00 4.31
C PHE A 81 -8.93 15.78 3.77
N LEU A 82 -9.39 14.53 3.70
CA LEU A 82 -10.76 14.25 3.27
C LEU A 82 -11.78 14.66 4.34
N GLY A 83 -11.45 14.46 5.62
CA GLY A 83 -12.26 14.98 6.73
C GLY A 83 -12.33 16.51 6.73
N GLY A 84 -11.19 17.18 6.52
CA GLY A 84 -11.13 18.63 6.36
C GLY A 84 -12.00 19.14 5.21
N PHE A 85 -11.97 18.45 4.06
CA PHE A 85 -12.85 18.74 2.94
C PHE A 85 -14.34 18.65 3.32
N PHE A 86 -14.77 17.59 4.02
CA PHE A 86 -16.16 17.49 4.47
C PHE A 86 -16.54 18.56 5.50
N VAL A 87 -15.62 18.94 6.40
CA VAL A 87 -15.83 20.04 7.35
C VAL A 87 -16.04 21.35 6.61
N GLU A 88 -15.21 21.66 5.61
CA GLU A 88 -15.40 22.83 4.75
C GLU A 88 -16.78 22.83 4.09
N MET A 89 -17.25 21.69 3.55
CA MET A 89 -18.57 21.62 2.92
C MET A 89 -19.74 21.87 3.90
N ILE A 90 -19.58 21.54 5.18
CA ILE A 90 -20.61 21.73 6.21
C ILE A 90 -20.60 23.18 6.72
N VAL A 91 -19.41 23.75 6.92
CA VAL A 91 -19.24 25.06 7.56
C VAL A 91 -19.32 26.21 6.54
N LEU A 92 -18.86 25.97 5.31
CA LEU A 92 -18.91 26.90 4.19
C LEU A 92 -19.80 26.29 3.08
N PRO A 93 -21.13 26.27 3.27
CA PRO A 93 -22.04 25.83 2.21
C PRO A 93 -21.83 26.68 0.95
N PRO A 94 -21.71 26.07 -0.24
CA PRO A 94 -21.39 26.80 -1.45
C PRO A 94 -22.56 27.69 -1.88
N ASP A 95 -22.27 28.95 -2.20
CA ASP A 95 -23.21 29.83 -2.91
C ASP A 95 -23.37 29.36 -4.38
N ASP A 96 -22.33 28.76 -4.97
CA ASP A 96 -22.28 28.30 -6.36
C ASP A 96 -21.42 27.01 -6.52
N LEU A 97 -21.60 26.27 -7.63
CA LEU A 97 -20.82 25.07 -8.04
C LEU A 97 -19.30 25.33 -8.21
N SER A 98 -18.83 26.57 -8.10
CA SER A 98 -17.41 26.93 -8.02
C SER A 98 -16.72 26.35 -6.77
N GLY A 99 -17.48 25.97 -5.74
CA GLY A 99 -16.98 25.33 -4.51
C GLY A 99 -16.75 23.82 -4.61
N PHE A 100 -17.16 23.15 -5.71
CA PHE A 100 -17.00 21.69 -5.80
C PHE A 100 -15.54 21.28 -6.02
N LEU A 101 -14.74 22.08 -6.73
CA LEU A 101 -13.29 21.86 -6.95
C LEU A 101 -12.56 23.19 -7.28
N PRO A 102 -11.38 23.52 -6.70
CA PRO A 102 -10.54 22.66 -5.87
C PRO A 102 -10.22 23.29 -4.50
N SER A 103 -10.92 22.85 -3.45
CA SER A 103 -10.57 23.29 -2.09
C SER A 103 -9.21 22.74 -1.66
N VAL A 104 -8.50 23.48 -0.81
CA VAL A 104 -7.11 23.18 -0.43
C VAL A 104 -6.96 21.75 0.15
N PRO A 105 -7.83 21.26 1.05
CA PRO A 105 -7.74 19.89 1.56
C PRO A 105 -7.93 18.84 0.46
N TYR A 106 -8.87 19.05 -0.46
CA TYR A 106 -9.15 18.10 -1.54
C TYR A 106 -7.96 17.96 -2.49
N VAL A 107 -7.35 19.09 -2.92
CA VAL A 107 -6.16 19.07 -3.78
C VAL A 107 -4.99 18.40 -3.08
N THR A 108 -4.77 18.76 -1.81
CA THR A 108 -3.67 18.18 -1.03
C THR A 108 -3.83 16.67 -0.91
N TRP A 109 -5.06 16.19 -0.69
CA TRP A 109 -5.38 14.77 -0.68
C TRP A 109 -5.11 14.08 -2.03
N LEU A 110 -5.47 14.70 -3.15
CA LEU A 110 -5.15 14.18 -4.49
C LEU A 110 -3.64 14.06 -4.71
N ILE A 111 -2.86 15.08 -4.34
CA ILE A 111 -1.40 15.08 -4.46
C ILE A 111 -0.80 13.94 -3.62
N ILE A 112 -1.24 13.78 -2.37
CA ILE A 112 -0.76 12.69 -1.50
C ILE A 112 -1.15 11.33 -2.06
N SER A 113 -2.35 11.18 -2.63
CA SER A 113 -2.80 9.94 -3.27
C SER A 113 -1.97 9.61 -4.51
N LEU A 114 -1.56 10.61 -5.30
CA LEU A 114 -0.61 10.42 -6.39
C LEU A 114 0.75 9.95 -5.88
N PHE A 115 1.30 10.58 -4.83
CA PHE A 115 2.53 10.12 -4.20
C PHE A 115 2.41 8.68 -3.67
N HIS A 116 1.28 8.34 -3.07
CA HIS A 116 1.00 6.98 -2.59
C HIS A 116 1.12 5.95 -3.72
N VAL A 117 0.46 6.19 -4.86
CA VAL A 117 0.53 5.30 -6.03
C VAL A 117 1.96 5.15 -6.52
N ILE A 118 2.69 6.26 -6.70
CA ILE A 118 4.08 6.25 -7.17
C ILE A 118 4.97 5.43 -6.22
N ILE A 119 4.84 5.65 -4.91
CA ILE A 119 5.61 4.95 -3.88
C ILE A 119 5.27 3.46 -3.88
N CYS A 120 3.99 3.08 -3.94
CA CYS A 120 3.56 1.69 -3.99
C CYS A 120 4.13 0.94 -5.19
N ILE A 121 4.16 1.56 -6.37
CA ILE A 121 4.78 0.96 -7.56
C ILE A 121 6.30 0.89 -7.40
N ALA A 122 6.96 2.01 -7.11
CA ALA A 122 8.42 2.08 -7.05
C ALA A 122 9.00 1.12 -5.99
N PHE A 123 8.39 1.07 -4.82
CA PHE A 123 8.85 0.21 -3.73
C PHE A 123 8.36 -1.22 -3.86
N GLY A 124 7.19 -1.46 -4.46
CA GLY A 124 6.77 -2.80 -4.87
C GLY A 124 7.74 -3.44 -5.87
N VAL A 125 8.17 -2.69 -6.89
CA VAL A 125 9.16 -3.14 -7.89
C VAL A 125 10.55 -3.30 -7.27
N ARG A 126 10.95 -2.42 -6.35
CA ARG A 126 12.23 -2.55 -5.65
C ARG A 126 12.24 -3.78 -4.74
N ALA A 127 11.17 -3.99 -3.99
CA ALA A 127 10.99 -5.15 -3.12
C ALA A 127 10.95 -6.44 -3.94
N SER A 128 10.26 -6.47 -5.08
CA SER A 128 10.18 -7.67 -5.94
C SER A 128 11.55 -8.12 -6.46
N ARG A 129 12.50 -7.19 -6.59
CA ARG A 129 13.92 -7.46 -6.89
C ARG A 129 14.74 -7.93 -5.69
N GLY A 130 14.11 -8.22 -4.55
CA GLY A 130 14.78 -8.64 -3.32
C GLY A 130 15.60 -7.53 -2.65
N LYS A 131 15.39 -6.27 -3.02
CA LYS A 131 16.10 -5.13 -2.42
C LYS A 131 15.28 -4.55 -1.28
N VAL A 132 16.00 -4.06 -0.27
CA VAL A 132 15.39 -3.30 0.83
C VAL A 132 14.95 -1.92 0.33
N VAL A 133 13.75 -1.52 0.74
CA VAL A 133 13.20 -0.19 0.47
C VAL A 133 13.86 0.85 1.37
N PRO A 134 14.24 2.02 0.82
CA PRO A 134 15.04 3.01 1.54
C PRO A 134 14.20 3.92 2.46
N PHE A 135 12.88 3.97 2.26
CA PHE A 135 12.00 4.94 2.90
C PHE A 135 10.76 4.27 3.47
N ARG A 136 10.31 4.75 4.64
CA ARG A 136 9.19 4.19 5.41
C ARG A 136 8.17 5.23 5.90
N GLY A 137 8.40 6.53 5.66
CA GLY A 137 7.67 7.60 6.35
C GLY A 137 7.99 7.62 7.86
N ILE A 138 7.01 7.98 8.68
CA ILE A 138 7.11 7.85 10.14
C ILE A 138 7.04 6.35 10.50
N PRO A 139 8.04 5.78 11.21
CA PRO A 139 8.12 4.34 11.47
C PRO A 139 7.19 3.94 12.62
N PHE A 140 5.92 3.68 12.31
CA PHE A 140 4.93 3.21 13.28
C PHE A 140 5.11 1.73 13.63
N ILE A 141 5.65 0.93 12.72
CA ILE A 141 5.75 -0.54 12.87
C ILE A 141 7.22 -0.96 12.71
N ARG A 142 7.73 -1.67 13.71
CA ARG A 142 9.09 -2.23 13.75
C ARG A 142 9.10 -3.71 13.38
#